data_AF-A0A4D7DX74-F1
#
_entry.id   AF-A0A4D7DX74-F1
#
_cell.length_a   1.000
_cell.length_b   1.000
_cell.length_c   1.000
_cell.angle_alpha   90.00
_cell.angle_beta   90.00
_cell.angle_gamma   90.00
#
_symmetry.space_group_name_H-M   'P 1'
#
loop_
_entity.id
_entity.type
_entity.pdbx_description
1 polymer ?
#
loop_
_entity_poly.entity_id
_entity_poly.type
_entity_poly.pdbx_seq_one_letter_code
_entity_poly.pdbx_strand_id
1 'polypeptide(L)'
;MLSDNERFAFIPSRIHSFASTGNAYDATQTDEGIGSGDTLLILPEGVVGVAHCWPFAVTQATGNLHGVQPRAHETLGEFAAAFNVTPDDVAAAIALTHALGFVLDPALAALGVPAV
;
A
#
# COMPACT_ATOMS: atom_id res chain seq x y z
N MET A 1 11.08 23.62 13.24
CA MET A 1 11.06 22.74 14.43
C MET A 1 11.21 21.34 13.88
N LEU A 2 12.18 20.54 14.33
CA LEU A 2 12.26 19.15 13.87
C LEU A 2 11.00 18.42 14.37
N SER A 3 10.35 17.68 13.48
CA SER A 3 9.36 16.67 13.86
C SER A 3 10.00 15.64 14.80
N ASP A 4 9.20 14.99 15.64
CA ASP A 4 9.74 13.98 16.58
C ASP A 4 10.47 12.85 15.84
N ASN A 5 10.04 12.51 14.62
CA ASN A 5 10.70 11.51 13.78
C ASN A 5 12.14 11.92 13.41
N GLU A 6 12.36 13.21 13.10
CA GLU A 6 13.69 13.75 12.80
C GLU A 6 14.61 13.83 14.02
N ARG A 7 14.03 13.81 15.24
CA ARG A 7 14.79 13.79 16.50
C ARG A 7 15.26 12.41 16.93
N PHE A 8 14.52 11.35 16.57
CA PHE A 8 14.71 10.01 17.13
C PHE A 8 15.21 8.97 16.10
N ALA A 9 15.53 9.38 14.87
CA ALA A 9 16.08 8.52 13.81
C ALA A 9 15.25 7.26 13.52
N PHE A 10 13.91 7.36 13.61
CA PHE A 10 13.00 6.32 13.13
C PHE A 10 12.16 6.83 11.97
N ILE A 11 11.81 5.91 11.07
CA ILE A 11 10.93 6.18 9.94
C ILE A 11 9.59 5.52 10.25
N PRO A 12 8.51 6.29 10.51
CA PRO A 12 7.21 5.70 10.77
C PRO A 12 6.53 5.25 9.48
N SER A 13 5.89 4.08 9.50
CA SER A 13 4.92 3.66 8.48
C SER A 13 3.50 3.94 9.00
N ARG A 14 2.68 4.66 8.23
CA ARG A 14 1.30 4.99 8.60
C ARG A 14 0.33 3.97 8.00
N ILE A 15 -0.65 3.57 8.81
CA ILE A 15 -1.75 2.70 8.38
C ILE A 15 -3.06 3.45 8.64
N HIS A 16 -3.83 3.67 7.58
CA HIS A 16 -5.17 4.27 7.65
C HIS A 16 -6.21 3.17 7.48
N SER A 17 -7.07 3.01 8.49
CA SER A 17 -8.09 1.96 8.47
C SER A 17 -9.45 2.51 8.07
N PHE A 18 -10.16 1.81 7.19
CA PHE A 18 -11.50 2.20 6.75
C PHE A 18 -12.50 1.04 6.86
N ALA A 19 -13.78 1.40 6.98
CA ALA A 19 -14.88 0.43 7.00
C ALA A 19 -15.18 -0.17 5.62
N SER A 20 -14.81 0.54 4.54
CA SER A 20 -14.99 0.06 3.16
C SER A 20 -13.89 0.58 2.23
N THR A 21 -13.67 -0.12 1.12
CA THR A 21 -12.72 0.31 0.08
C THR A 21 -13.18 1.56 -0.64
N GLY A 22 -14.50 1.79 -0.74
CA GLY A 22 -15.04 3.04 -1.29
C GLY A 22 -14.68 4.25 -0.43
N ASN A 23 -14.84 4.15 0.89
CA ASN A 23 -14.43 5.22 1.81
C ASN A 23 -12.92 5.43 1.79
N ALA A 24 -12.13 4.35 1.70
CA ALA A 24 -10.68 4.46 1.58
C ALA A 24 -10.29 5.22 0.31
N TYR A 25 -10.92 4.90 -0.83
CA TYR A 25 -10.72 5.62 -2.09
C TYR A 25 -11.07 7.10 -1.96
N ASP A 26 -12.27 7.44 -1.48
CA ASP A 26 -12.69 8.83 -1.35
C ASP A 26 -11.79 9.63 -0.40
N ALA A 27 -11.29 8.99 0.66
CA ALA A 27 -10.37 9.60 1.60
C ALA A 27 -9.01 9.91 0.96
N THR A 28 -8.46 9.04 0.09
CA THR A 28 -7.19 9.35 -0.60
C THR A 28 -7.31 10.56 -1.55
N GLN A 29 -8.52 10.93 -1.95
CA GLN A 29 -8.76 12.08 -2.82
C GLN A 29 -8.95 13.40 -2.07
N THR A 30 -9.25 13.36 -0.77
CA THR A 30 -9.75 14.54 -0.04
C THR A 30 -9.05 14.80 1.30
N ASP A 31 -8.48 13.79 1.94
CA ASP A 31 -7.79 13.91 3.22
C ASP A 31 -6.28 14.16 3.01
N GLU A 32 -5.83 15.37 3.29
CA GLU A 32 -4.41 15.76 3.21
C GLU A 32 -3.52 15.03 4.22
N GLY A 33 -4.10 14.37 5.22
CA GLY A 33 -3.40 13.50 6.17
C GLY A 33 -3.00 12.14 5.61
N ILE A 34 -3.47 11.78 4.42
CA ILE A 34 -3.16 10.51 3.74
C ILE A 34 -2.13 10.78 2.65
N GLY A 35 -0.89 10.39 2.91
CA GLY A 35 0.22 10.54 1.97
C GLY A 35 0.24 9.41 0.93
N SER A 36 0.78 9.69 -0.26
CA SER A 36 1.12 8.62 -1.19
C SER A 36 2.16 7.68 -0.56
N GLY A 37 1.94 6.37 -0.66
CA GLY A 37 2.77 5.35 0.00
C GLY A 37 2.23 4.90 1.36
N ASP A 38 1.32 5.65 1.99
CA ASP A 38 0.68 5.19 3.24
C ASP A 38 -0.09 3.88 3.00
N THR A 39 -0.12 3.01 4.01
CA THR A 39 -0.86 1.75 3.92
C THR A 39 -2.34 1.98 4.20
N LEU A 40 -3.21 1.41 3.37
CA LEU A 40 -4.66 1.37 3.56
C LEU A 40 -5.06 0.00 4.09
N LEU A 41 -5.84 -0.05 5.17
CA LEU A 41 -6.39 -1.30 5.73
C LEU A 41 -7.91 -1.26 5.71
N ILE A 42 -8.53 -2.19 4.99
CA ILE A 42 -9.98 -2.36 4.95
C ILE A 42 -10.28 -3.79 5.43
N LEU A 43 -10.20 -3.96 6.75
CA LEU A 43 -10.29 -5.27 7.39
C LEU A 43 -11.58 -6.05 7.05
N PRO A 44 -12.79 -5.44 7.03
CA PRO A 44 -14.02 -6.17 6.72
C PRO A 44 -14.07 -6.71 5.28
N GLU A 45 -13.30 -6.12 4.36
CA GLU A 45 -13.26 -6.54 2.95
C GLU A 45 -12.04 -7.42 2.63
N GLY A 46 -11.16 -7.66 3.61
CA GLY A 46 -9.94 -8.44 3.38
C GLY A 46 -8.94 -7.73 2.47
N VAL A 47 -8.94 -6.39 2.46
CA VAL A 47 -8.15 -5.58 1.51
C VAL A 47 -7.07 -4.82 2.26
N VAL A 48 -5.84 -4.91 1.75
CA VAL A 48 -4.74 -3.99 2.07
C VAL A 48 -4.34 -3.31 0.78
N GLY A 49 -4.09 -2.01 0.84
CA GLY A 49 -3.68 -1.22 -0.32
C GLY A 49 -2.62 -0.19 0.01
N VAL A 50 -2.20 0.54 -1.02
CA VAL A 50 -1.28 1.66 -0.94
C VAL A 50 -2.02 2.92 -1.38
N ALA A 51 -1.95 3.95 -0.56
CA ALA A 51 -2.52 5.25 -0.86
C ALA A 51 -1.77 5.92 -2.01
N HIS A 52 -2.54 6.48 -2.94
CA HIS A 52 -2.06 7.26 -4.08
C HIS A 52 -3.28 7.99 -4.69
N CYS A 53 -3.10 8.88 -5.66
CA CYS A 53 -4.24 9.49 -6.37
C CYS A 53 -5.05 8.48 -7.22
N TRP A 54 -4.47 7.29 -7.41
CA TRP A 54 -5.11 6.06 -7.90
C TRP A 54 -4.73 4.95 -6.91
N PRO A 55 -5.41 4.86 -5.75
CA PRO A 55 -5.02 3.92 -4.71
C PRO A 55 -5.20 2.48 -5.21
N PHE A 56 -4.25 1.61 -4.91
CA PHE A 56 -4.23 0.25 -5.43
C PHE A 56 -4.16 -0.77 -4.30
N ALA A 57 -4.82 -1.91 -4.50
CA ALA A 57 -4.74 -3.03 -3.58
C ALA A 57 -3.46 -3.83 -3.81
N VAL A 58 -2.86 -4.31 -2.72
CA VAL A 58 -1.83 -5.35 -2.78
C VAL A 58 -2.43 -6.75 -2.61
N THR A 59 -3.63 -6.83 -2.04
CA THR A 59 -4.41 -8.07 -1.94
C THR A 59 -5.06 -8.44 -3.26
N GLN A 60 -5.29 -9.74 -3.48
CA GLN A 60 -6.05 -10.24 -4.63
C GLN A 60 -7.50 -9.71 -4.64
N ALA A 61 -8.11 -9.54 -3.46
CA ALA A 61 -9.34 -8.78 -3.35
C ALA A 61 -9.01 -7.28 -3.45
N THR A 62 -9.62 -6.59 -4.40
CA THR A 62 -9.36 -5.16 -4.63
C THR A 62 -10.47 -4.26 -4.09
N GLY A 63 -11.70 -4.77 -3.99
CA GLY A 63 -12.89 -3.96 -3.72
C GLY A 63 -12.98 -2.81 -4.74
N ASN A 64 -13.10 -1.58 -4.25
CA ASN A 64 -13.11 -0.37 -5.07
C ASN A 64 -11.71 0.22 -5.33
N LEU A 65 -10.64 -0.35 -4.77
CA LEU A 65 -9.27 0.07 -5.10
C LEU A 65 -8.86 -0.49 -6.48
N HIS A 66 -7.85 0.10 -7.09
CA HIS A 66 -7.32 -0.40 -8.34
C HIS A 66 -6.58 -1.74 -8.14
N GLY A 67 -6.80 -2.67 -9.06
CA GLY A 67 -5.89 -3.79 -9.26
C GLY A 67 -4.61 -3.34 -9.95
N VAL A 68 -3.58 -4.18 -9.91
CA VAL A 68 -2.28 -3.88 -10.47
C VAL A 68 -1.97 -4.80 -11.65
N GLN A 69 -1.21 -4.28 -12.61
CA GLN A 69 -0.74 -5.05 -13.76
C GLN A 69 0.70 -4.62 -14.11
N PRO A 70 1.69 -5.09 -13.34
CA PRO A 70 3.09 -4.82 -13.64
C PRO A 70 3.48 -5.33 -15.02
N ARG A 71 4.47 -4.69 -15.63
CA ARG A 71 5.02 -5.12 -16.93
C ARG A 71 5.82 -6.41 -16.76
N ALA A 72 5.93 -7.16 -17.85
CA ALA A 72 6.78 -8.35 -17.87
C ALA A 72 8.23 -7.96 -17.51
N HIS A 73 8.82 -8.68 -16.55
CA HIS A 73 10.17 -8.45 -16.02
C HIS A 73 10.37 -7.11 -15.27
N GLU A 74 9.29 -6.41 -14.93
CA GLU A 74 9.37 -5.25 -14.06
C GLU A 74 9.84 -5.67 -12.66
N THR A 75 10.73 -4.88 -12.07
CA THR A 75 11.13 -5.03 -10.66
C THR A 75 10.16 -4.30 -9.74
N LEU A 76 10.12 -4.67 -8.45
CA LEU A 76 9.32 -3.94 -7.45
C LEU A 76 9.67 -2.44 -7.42
N GLY A 77 10.94 -2.09 -7.62
CA GLY A 77 11.38 -0.70 -7.62
C GLY A 77 10.91 0.10 -8.82
N GLU A 78 10.93 -0.49 -10.02
CA GLU A 78 10.39 0.14 -11.22
C GLU A 78 8.87 0.30 -11.13
N PHE A 79 8.18 -0.73 -10.63
CA PHE A 79 6.75 -0.68 -10.37
C PHE A 79 6.40 0.46 -9.39
N ALA A 80 7.05 0.50 -8.22
CA ALA A 80 6.79 1.53 -7.21
C ALA A 80 7.09 2.95 -7.73
N ALA A 81 8.19 3.13 -8.48
CA ALA A 81 8.56 4.41 -9.05
C ALA A 81 7.51 4.96 -10.02
N ALA A 82 6.77 4.10 -10.73
CA ALA A 82 5.69 4.51 -11.63
C ALA A 82 4.51 5.20 -10.90
N PHE A 83 4.34 4.93 -9.60
CA PHE A 83 3.34 5.54 -8.73
C PHE A 83 3.94 6.59 -7.79
N ASN A 84 5.21 6.96 -7.99
CA ASN A 84 5.92 7.92 -7.15
C ASN A 84 5.90 7.54 -5.64
N VAL A 85 5.89 6.23 -5.35
CA VAL A 85 6.03 5.61 -4.02
C VAL A 85 7.35 4.82 -3.95
N THR A 86 7.71 4.34 -2.76
CA THR A 86 8.94 3.55 -2.57
C THR A 86 8.66 2.05 -2.58
N PRO A 87 9.68 1.20 -2.84
CA PRO A 87 9.55 -0.25 -2.69
C PRO A 87 9.16 -0.65 -1.27
N ASP A 88 9.64 0.09 -0.27
CA ASP A 88 9.39 -0.18 1.15
C ASP A 88 7.92 0.06 1.53
N ASP A 89 7.27 1.05 0.91
CA ASP A 89 5.82 1.31 1.09
C ASP A 89 5.00 0.09 0.64
N VAL A 90 5.32 -0.44 -0.55
CA VAL A 90 4.65 -1.63 -1.10
C VAL A 90 4.99 -2.87 -0.27
N ALA A 91 6.26 -3.04 0.14
CA ALA A 91 6.69 -4.15 0.96
C ALA A 91 6.01 -4.15 2.35
N ALA A 92 5.80 -2.98 2.96
CA ALA A 92 5.09 -2.84 4.23
C ALA A 92 3.62 -3.29 4.11
N ALA A 93 2.93 -2.88 3.05
CA ALA A 93 1.56 -3.30 2.76
C ALA A 93 1.47 -4.83 2.52
N ILE A 94 2.46 -5.41 1.84
CA ILE A 94 2.54 -6.86 1.60
C ILE A 94 2.84 -7.63 2.89
N ALA A 95 3.75 -7.12 3.73
CA ALA A 95 4.02 -7.70 5.04
C ALA A 95 2.77 -7.73 5.91
N LEU A 96 1.98 -6.64 5.93
CA LEU A 96 0.70 -6.59 6.62
C LEU A 96 -0.32 -7.59 6.04
N THR A 97 -0.39 -7.70 4.72
CA THR A 97 -1.24 -8.68 4.02
C THR A 97 -0.95 -10.10 4.50
N HIS A 98 0.33 -10.49 4.55
CA HIS A 98 0.74 -11.80 5.05
C HIS A 98 0.43 -11.98 6.55
N ALA A 99 0.71 -10.96 7.37
CA ALA A 99 0.46 -11.02 8.81
C ALA A 99 -1.03 -11.20 9.15
N LEU A 100 -1.92 -10.66 8.32
CA LEU A 100 -3.38 -10.79 8.47
C LEU A 100 -3.94 -12.07 7.81
N GLY A 101 -3.12 -12.83 7.08
CA GLY A 101 -3.55 -14.03 6.36
C GLY A 101 -4.41 -13.73 5.13
N PHE A 102 -4.30 -12.53 4.56
CA PHE A 102 -4.97 -12.17 3.32
C PHE A 102 -4.19 -12.68 2.11
N VAL A 103 -4.88 -12.88 0.99
CA VAL A 103 -4.27 -13.41 -0.23
C VAL A 103 -3.62 -12.25 -0.98
N LEU A 104 -2.30 -12.34 -1.18
CA LEU A 104 -1.53 -11.39 -1.98
C LEU A 104 -1.92 -11.48 -3.47
N ASP A 105 -1.96 -10.34 -4.16
CA ASP A 105 -2.16 -10.32 -5.60
C ASP A 105 -1.02 -11.07 -6.33
N PRO A 106 -1.31 -12.04 -7.22
CA PRO A 106 -0.29 -12.84 -7.89
C PRO A 106 0.70 -12.02 -8.73
N ALA A 107 0.26 -10.89 -9.28
CA ALA A 107 1.11 -10.04 -10.09
C ALA A 107 2.18 -9.34 -9.24
N LEU A 108 1.85 -8.96 -7.99
CA LEU A 108 2.83 -8.46 -7.04
C LEU A 108 3.71 -9.56 -6.46
N ALA A 109 3.16 -10.75 -6.23
CA ALA A 109 3.95 -11.91 -5.81
C ALA A 109 5.10 -12.21 -6.79
N ALA A 110 4.86 -11.99 -8.09
CA ALA A 110 5.84 -12.19 -9.15
C ALA A 110 6.97 -11.13 -9.18
N LEU A 111 6.81 -9.98 -8.52
CA LEU A 111 7.82 -8.91 -8.48
C LEU A 111 8.99 -9.20 -7.53
N GLY A 112 8.98 -10.34 -6.82
CA GLY A 112 10.10 -10.79 -5.99
C GLY A 112 10.23 -10.01 -4.69
N VAL A 113 9.10 -9.72 -4.03
CA VAL A 113 9.09 -9.05 -2.73
C VAL A 113 9.82 -9.94 -1.71
N PRO A 114 10.81 -9.42 -0.96
CA PRO A 114 11.53 -10.23 0.01
C PRO A 114 10.55 -10.81 1.02
N ALA A 115 10.63 -12.12 1.24
CA ALA A 115 9.95 -12.75 2.36
C ALA A 115 10.51 -12.13 3.65
N VAL A 116 9.60 -11.60 4.48
CA VAL A 116 9.91 -11.04 5.80
C VAL A 116 10.42 -12.14 6.73
#